data_AF-A0A859FCF0-F1
#
_entry.id   AF-A0A859FCF0-F1
#
_cell.length_a   1.000
_cell.length_b   1.000
_cell.length_c   1.000
_cell.angle_alpha   90.00
_cell.angle_beta   90.00
_cell.angle_gamma   90.00
#
_symmetry.space_group_name_H-M   'P 1'
#
loop_
_entity.id
_entity.type
_entity.pdbx_description
1 polymer ?
#
loop_
_entity_poly.entity_id
_entity_poly.type
_entity_poly.pdbx_seq_one_letter_code
_entity_poly.pdbx_strand_id
1 'polypeptide(L)' 'MMSSTKQRLALIMMLSMTVICLFFVGLNESSIQDATELCREAGGTPLVSRELFVVNWSFRCDGA' A
#
# COMPACT_ATOMS: atom_id res chain seq x y z
N MET A 1 27.23 1.19 -25.34
CA MET A 1 27.54 0.79 -23.96
C MET A 1 27.34 2.00 -23.05
N MET A 2 26.29 2.01 -22.21
CA MET A 2 26.16 3.03 -21.16
C MET A 2 27.38 2.93 -20.22
N SER A 3 27.98 4.06 -19.86
CA SER A 3 29.09 4.13 -18.90
C SER A 3 28.70 3.43 -17.59
N SER A 4 29.61 2.61 -17.03
CA SER A 4 29.41 1.84 -15.78
C SER A 4 28.80 2.67 -14.65
N THR A 5 29.15 3.95 -14.56
CA THR A 5 28.58 4.90 -13.58
C THR A 5 27.10 5.17 -13.82
N LYS A 6 26.66 5.34 -15.07
CA LYS A 6 25.25 5.56 -15.43
C LYS A 6 24.39 4.32 -15.16
N GLN A 7 24.95 3.13 -15.38
CA GLN A 7 24.27 1.86 -15.13
C GLN A 7 24.07 1.61 -13.63
N ARG A 8 25.07 1.92 -12.80
CA ARG A 8 24.95 1.88 -11.33
C ARG A 8 23.90 2.89 -10.83
N LEU A 9 23.89 4.11 -11.36
CA LEU A 9 22.91 5.12 -10.98
C LEU A 9 21.47 4.69 -11.32
N ALA A 10 21.27 4.09 -12.50
CA ALA A 10 19.97 3.58 -12.93
C ALA A 10 19.47 2.44 -12.02
N LEU A 11 20.36 1.53 -11.61
CA LEU A 11 20.04 0.47 -10.66
C LEU A 11 19.64 1.03 -9.29
N ILE A 12 20.38 2.01 -8.77
CA ILE A 12 20.05 2.65 -7.49
C ILE A 12 18.67 3.33 -7.56
N MET A 13 18.38 4.05 -8.65
CA MET A 13 17.08 4.69 -8.85
C MET A 13 15.92 3.68 -8.96
N MET A 14 16.12 2.56 -9.66
CA MET A 14 15.11 1.50 -9.71
C MET A 14 14.89 0.84 -8.35
N LEU A 15 15.97 0.60 -7.59
CA LEU A 15 15.89 0.01 -6.27
C LEU A 15 15.17 0.94 -5.29
N SER A 16 15.51 2.24 -5.30
CA SER A 16 14.86 3.23 -4.43
C SER A 16 13.38 3.39 -4.76
N MET A 17 13.01 3.42 -6.05
CA MET A 17 11.60 3.44 -6.47
C MET A 17 10.85 2.21 -5.99
N THR A 18 11.46 1.03 -6.07
CA THR A 18 10.85 -0.22 -5.59
C THR A 18 10.59 -0.14 -4.08
N VAL A 19 11.55 0.34 -3.29
CA VAL A 19 11.39 0.53 -1.84
C VAL A 19 10.26 1.51 -1.54
N ILE A 20 10.19 2.62 -2.26
CA ILE A 20 9.12 3.62 -2.09
C ILE A 20 7.75 2.99 -2.40
N CYS A 21 7.62 2.23 -3.50
CA CYS A 21 6.37 1.54 -3.83
C CYS A 21 5.94 0.57 -2.73
N LEU A 22 6.88 -0.25 -2.21
CA LEU A 22 6.59 -1.18 -1.11
C LEU A 22 6.18 -0.44 0.17
N PHE A 23 6.81 0.69 0.46
CA PHE A 23 6.44 1.53 1.59
C PHE A 23 5.01 2.05 1.48
N PHE A 24 4.61 2.56 0.31
CA PHE A 24 3.22 2.98 0.07
C PHE A 24 2.21 1.84 0.17
N VAL A 25 2.58 0.64 -0.29
CA VAL A 25 1.73 -0.55 -0.12
C VAL A 25 1.52 -0.86 1.36
N GLY A 26 2.58 -0.81 2.17
CA GLY A 26 2.49 -1.04 3.61
C GLY A 26 1.65 0.01 4.35
N LEU A 27 1.81 1.30 3.99
CA LEU A 27 0.98 2.37 4.56
C LEU A 27 -0.51 2.18 4.24
N ASN A 28 -0.82 1.76 3.01
CA ASN A 28 -2.20 1.50 2.60
C ASN A 28 -2.81 0.33 3.39
N GLU A 29 -2.04 -0.72 3.64
CA GLU A 29 -2.46 -1.85 4.46
C GLU A 29 -2.74 -1.44 5.91
N SER A 30 -1.82 -0.68 6.52
CA SER A 30 -1.97 -0.18 7.89
C SER A 30 -3.21 0.70 8.03
N SER A 31 -3.45 1.62 7.09
CA SER A 31 -4.61 2.52 7.16
C SER A 31 -5.94 1.79 7.09
N ILE A 32 -6.01 0.69 6.35
CA ILE A 32 -7.23 -0.13 6.24
C ILE A 32 -7.44 -0.96 7.50
N GLN A 33 -6.36 -1.43 8.15
CA GLN A 33 -6.43 -2.09 9.44
C GLN A 33 -6.97 -1.15 10.52
N ASP A 34 -6.43 0.07 10.59
CA ASP A 34 -6.90 1.09 11.54
C ASP A 34 -8.39 1.40 11.34
N ALA A 35 -8.82 1.60 10.09
CA ALA A 35 -10.23 1.84 9.77
C ALA A 35 -11.14 0.65 10.12
N THR A 36 -10.64 -0.58 9.96
CA THR A 36 -11.34 -1.81 10.33
C THR A 36 -11.53 -1.92 11.82
N GLU A 37 -10.51 -1.57 12.60
CA GLU A 37 -10.57 -1.58 14.06
C GLU A 37 -11.57 -0.54 14.58
N LEU A 38 -11.47 0.71 14.10
CA LEU A 38 -12.40 1.79 14.45
C LEU A 38 -13.87 1.44 14.13
N CYS A 39 -14.12 0.79 12.99
CA CYS A 39 -15.46 0.34 12.64
C CYS A 39 -16.00 -0.73 13.60
N ARG A 40 -15.15 -1.68 14.02
CA ARG A 40 -15.53 -2.70 15.01
C ARG A 40 -15.79 -2.09 16.38
N GLU A 41 -14.97 -1.12 16.80
CA GLU A 41 -15.15 -0.40 18.06
C GLU A 41 -16.48 0.39 18.07
N ALA A 42 -16.89 0.93 16.92
CA ALA A 42 -18.18 1.59 16.74
C ALA A 42 -19.38 0.62 16.65
N GLY A 43 -19.15 -0.70 16.71
CA GLY A 43 -20.20 -1.73 16.58
C GLY A 43 -20.59 -2.05 15.13
N GLY A 44 -19.90 -1.49 14.15
CA GLY A 44 -20.12 -1.73 12.73
C GLY A 44 -19.41 -2.98 12.20
N THR A 45 -19.79 -3.38 10.99
CA THR A 45 -19.20 -4.47 10.23
C THR A 45 -18.26 -3.91 9.16
N PRO A 46 -16.94 -4.15 9.25
CA PRO A 46 -16.01 -3.68 8.24
C PRO A 46 -16.04 -4.57 6.99
N LEU A 47 -16.06 -3.93 5.82
CA LEU A 47 -16.04 -4.54 4.50
C LEU A 47 -14.81 -4.03 3.75
N VAL A 48 -13.83 -4.91 3.54
CA VAL A 48 -12.60 -4.62 2.80
C VAL A 48 -12.61 -5.38 1.49
N SER A 49 -12.55 -4.67 0.36
CA SER A 49 -12.33 -5.27 -0.95
C SER A 49 -10.89 -5.03 -1.37
N ARG A 50 -10.19 -6.12 -1.71
CA ARG A 50 -8.80 -6.10 -2.18
C ARG A 50 -8.76 -6.59 -3.62
N GLU A 51 -8.37 -5.72 -4.53
CA GLU A 51 -8.08 -6.14 -5.90
C GLU A 51 -6.68 -6.75 -5.96
N LEU A 52 -6.56 -7.97 -6.50
CA LEU A 52 -5.35 -8.80 -6.41
C LEU A 52 -4.12 -8.22 -7.17
N PHE A 53 -4.32 -7.18 -7.98
CA PHE A 53 -3.29 -6.61 -8.87
C PHE A 53 -3.13 -5.10 -8.76
N VAL A 54 -3.92 -4.44 -7.91
CA VAL A 54 -3.88 -2.99 -7.74
C VAL A 54 -3.68 -2.72 -6.25
N VAL A 55 -2.84 -1.74 -5.90
CA VAL A 55 -2.75 -1.21 -4.53
C VAL A 55 -3.99 -0.36 -4.21
N ASN A 56 -5.15 -0.80 -4.69
CA ASN A 56 -6.44 -0.16 -4.48
C ASN A 56 -7.23 -1.05 -3.54
N TRP A 57 -7.35 -0.59 -2.30
CA TRP A 57 -8.09 -1.27 -1.26
C TRP A 57 -9.27 -0.36 -0.96
N SER A 58 -10.49 -0.88 -1.08
CA SER A 58 -11.68 -0.13 -0.72
C SER A 58 -12.17 -0.59 0.64
N PHE A 59 -12.36 0.37 1.55
CA PHE A 59 -12.94 0.13 2.87
C PHE A 59 -14.35 0.70 2.94
N ARG A 60 -15.26 -0.05 3.56
CA ARG A 60 -16.59 0.41 3.96
C ARG A 60 -16.89 -0.09 5.37
N CYS A 61 -17.64 0.69 6.15
CA CYS A 61 -18.19 0.28 7.44
C CYS A 61 -19.71 0.27 7.31
N ASP A 62 -20.35 -0.84 7.68
CA ASP A 62 -21.80 -1.00 7.65
C ASP A 62 -22.36 -1.14 9.08
N GLY A 63 -23.51 -0.51 9.36
CA GLY A 63 -24.20 -0.67 10.65
C GLY A 63 -23.56 0.00 11.87
N ALA A 64 -23.06 1.23 11.73
CA ALA A 64 -22.71 2.10 12.87
C ALA A 64 -23.87 3.04 13.24
#